data_AF-A0A935AEK6-F1
#
_entry.id   AF-A0A935AEK6-F1
#
_cell.length_a   1.000
_cell.length_b   1.000
_cell.length_c   1.000
_cell.angle_alpha   90.00
_cell.angle_beta   90.00
_cell.angle_gamma   90.00
#
_symmetry.space_group_name_H-M   'P 1'
#
loop_
_entity.id
_entity.type
_entity.pdbx_description
1 polymer ?
#
loop_
_entity_poly.entity_id
_entity_poly.type
_entity_poly.pdbx_seq_one_letter_code
_entity_poly.pdbx_strand_id
1 'polypeptide(L)' 'MSEFLQVRSNGQITLPAPTRRKAKLNEGDLLEVVVEEDGTIRLIPKIPVDRALAEKYQLNDVNWAMEQKSKGK' A
#
# COMPACT_ATOMS: atom_id res chain seq x y z
N MET A 1 15.18 -19.70 -1.77
CA MET A 1 16.59 -19.25 -1.78
C MET A 1 16.62 -17.93 -1.05
N SER A 2 17.29 -17.89 0.10
CA SER A 2 17.48 -16.68 0.91
C SER A 2 18.72 -15.94 0.43
N GLU A 3 18.67 -14.61 0.44
CA GLU A 3 19.81 -13.74 0.12
C GLU A 3 20.13 -12.94 1.39
N PHE A 4 21.42 -12.77 1.69
CA PHE A 4 21.86 -11.90 2.78
C PHE A 4 21.93 -10.46 2.29
N LEU A 5 21.43 -9.53 3.10
CA LEU A 5 21.51 -8.09 2.83
C LEU A 5 22.04 -7.36 4.07
N GLN A 6 22.62 -6.19 3.83
CA GLN A 6 23.12 -5.33 4.89
C GLN A 6 22.30 -4.05 4.94
N VAL A 7 21.92 -3.65 6.15
CA VAL A 7 21.30 -2.35 6.41
C VAL A 7 22.36 -1.26 6.21
N ARG A 8 22.03 -0.27 5.38
CA ARG A 8 22.85 0.91 5.10
C ARG A 8 22.52 2.03 6.09
N SER A 9 23.10 3.20 5.85
CA SER A 9 22.77 4.41 6.60
C SER A 9 21.26 4.65 6.64
N ASN A 10 20.76 5.19 7.74
CA ASN A 10 19.35 5.55 7.95
C ASN A 10 18.38 4.36 7.83
N GLY A 11 18.84 3.13 8.04
CA GLY A 11 17.97 1.95 8.02
C GLY A 11 17.58 1.48 6.62
N GLN A 12 18.19 2.03 5.56
CA GLN A 12 17.88 1.63 4.19
C GLN A 12 18.38 0.23 3.87
N ILE A 13 17.55 -0.58 3.22
CA ILE A 13 17.93 -1.87 2.67
C ILE A 13 17.82 -1.85 1.15
N THR A 14 18.79 -2.48 0.48
CA THR A 14 18.73 -2.66 -0.97
C THR A 14 18.10 -3.99 -1.28
N LEU A 15 16.91 -3.99 -1.88
CA LEU A 15 16.29 -5.20 -2.42
C LEU A 15 17.05 -5.63 -3.69
N PRO A 16 17.69 -6.81 -3.73
CA PRO A 16 18.44 -7.26 -4.90
C PRO A 16 17.56 -7.45 -6.14
N ALA A 17 18.15 -7.35 -7.33
CA ALA A 17 17.42 -7.45 -8.60
C ALA A 17 16.61 -8.77 -8.77
N PRO A 18 17.06 -9.95 -8.30
CA PRO A 18 16.25 -11.17 -8.32
C PRO A 18 14.99 -11.05 -7.44
N THR A 19 15.14 -10.49 -6.24
CA THR A 19 14.05 -10.30 -5.27
C THR A 19 13.01 -9.30 -5.79
N ARG A 20 13.43 -8.15 -6.34
CA ARG A 20 12.51 -7.18 -6.96
C ARG A 20 11.71 -7.77 -8.12
N ARG A 21 12.38 -8.52 -9.01
CA ARG A 21 11.71 -9.15 -10.17
C ARG A 21 10.68 -10.19 -9.75
N LYS A 22 10.99 -11.01 -8.74
CA LYS A 22 10.04 -12.00 -8.18
C LYS A 22 8.84 -11.32 -7.51
N ALA A 23 9.09 -10.23 -6.78
CA ALA A 23 8.06 -9.46 -6.11
C ALA A 23 7.34 -8.43 -7.01
N LYS A 24 7.75 -8.31 -8.28
CA LYS A 24 7.23 -7.33 -9.26
C LYS A 24 7.27 -5.87 -8.76
N LEU A 25 8.35 -5.52 -8.05
CA LEU A 25 8.54 -4.18 -7.49
C LEU A 25 9.29 -3.27 -8.46
N ASN A 26 8.79 -2.06 -8.59
CA ASN A 26 9.37 -0.97 -9.34
C ASN A 26 9.78 0.19 -8.41
N GLU A 27 10.58 1.10 -8.95
CA GLU A 27 10.91 2.34 -8.25
C GLU A 27 9.64 3.17 -8.02
N GLY A 28 9.47 3.68 -6.80
CA GLY A 28 8.29 4.45 -6.40
C GLY A 28 7.12 3.62 -5.87
N ASP A 29 7.18 2.28 -5.92
CA ASP A 29 6.15 1.43 -5.33
C ASP A 29 6.08 1.60 -3.80
N LEU A 30 4.85 1.67 -3.28
CA LEU A 30 4.60 1.78 -1.85
C LEU A 30 4.56 0.39 -1.20
N LEU A 31 5.28 0.24 -0.10
CA LEU A 31 5.32 -0.98 0.69
C LEU A 31 4.86 -0.69 2.12
N GLU A 32 4.01 -1.55 2.67
CA GLU A 32 3.76 -1.64 4.11
C GLU A 32 4.81 -2.54 4.75
N VAL A 33 5.31 -2.12 5.92
CA VAL A 33 6.28 -2.88 6.71
C VAL A 33 5.56 -3.41 7.94
N VAL A 34 5.55 -4.73 8.12
CA VAL A 34 5.01 -5.39 9.31
C VAL A 34 6.13 -6.14 10.02
N VAL A 35 6.22 -5.99 11.33
CA VAL A 35 7.12 -6.76 12.20
C VAL A 35 6.28 -7.77 12.96
N GLU A 36 6.53 -9.05 12.71
CA GLU A 36 5.84 -10.15 13.39
C GLU A 36 6.42 -10.41 14.78
N GLU A 37 5.72 -11.20 15.60
CA GLU A 37 6.15 -11.55 16.96
C GLU A 37 7.47 -12.34 17.00
N ASP A 38 7.79 -13.08 15.94
CA ASP A 38 9.05 -13.83 15.79
C ASP A 38 10.22 -12.94 15.32
N GLY A 39 9.99 -11.64 15.14
CA GLY A 39 10.97 -10.67 14.65
C GLY A 39 11.13 -10.65 13.13
N THR A 40 10.34 -11.42 12.38
CA THR A 40 10.34 -11.39 10.92
C THR A 40 9.77 -10.07 10.41
N ILE A 41 10.44 -9.47 9.42
CA ILE A 41 9.95 -8.28 8.72
C ILE A 41 9.28 -8.72 7.41
N ARG A 42 8.00 -8.40 7.25
CA ARG A 42 7.25 -8.61 6.00
C ARG A 42 7.05 -7.29 5.28
N LEU A 43 7.42 -7.25 4.00
CA LEU A 43 7.17 -6.13 3.10
C LEU A 43 5.99 -6.47 2.20
N ILE A 44 4.91 -5.70 2.30
CA ILE A 44 3.65 -5.97 1.59
C ILE A 44 3.40 -4.84 0.58
N PRO A 45 3.38 -5.14 -0.74
CA PRO A 45 3.06 -4.12 -1.73
C PRO A 45 1.67 -3.53 -1.51
N LYS A 46 1.61 -2.20 -1.42
CA LYS A 46 0.36 -1.46 -1.41
C LYS A 46 0.15 -0.88 -2.79
N ILE A 47 -0.94 -1.29 -3.42
CA ILE A 47 -1.46 -0.57 -4.58
C ILE A 47 -1.88 0.80 -4.04
N PRO A 48 -1.35 1.91 -4.56
CA PRO A 48 -1.88 3.23 -4.26
C PRO A 48 -3.37 3.16 -4.51
N VAL A 49 -4.19 3.43 -3.49
CA VAL A 49 -5.63 3.36 -3.64
C VAL A 49 -6.01 4.25 -4.81
N ASP A 50 -6.47 3.62 -5.88
CA ASP A 50 -6.64 4.26 -7.17
C ASP A 50 -7.53 5.50 -6.98
N ARG A 51 -7.16 6.62 -7.59
CA ARG A 51 -7.90 7.89 -7.46
C ARG A 51 -9.39 7.69 -7.79
N ALA A 52 -9.67 6.77 -8.71
CA ALA A 52 -11.00 6.31 -9.08
C ALA A 52 -11.81 5.69 -7.91
N LEU A 53 -11.15 5.01 -6.97
CA LEU A 53 -11.82 4.45 -5.79
C LEU A 53 -12.18 5.54 -4.78
N ALA A 54 -11.29 6.52 -4.57
CA ALA A 54 -11.56 7.69 -3.73
C ALA A 54 -12.72 8.54 -4.31
N GLU A 55 -12.72 8.78 -5.63
CA GLU A 55 -13.81 9.48 -6.33
C GLU A 55 -15.15 8.74 -6.23
N LYS A 56 -15.14 7.39 -6.30
CA LYS A 56 -16.34 6.57 -6.14
C LYS A 56 -16.94 6.66 -4.73
N TYR A 57 -16.11 6.66 -3.68
CA TYR A 57 -16.59 6.85 -2.32
C TYR A 57 -17.18 8.25 -2.12
N GLN A 58 -16.55 9.28 -2.70
CA GLN A 58 -17.05 10.65 -2.63
C GLN A 58 -18.42 10.82 -3.34
N LEU A 59 -18.64 10.10 -4.44
CA LEU A 59 -19.93 10.15 -5.16
C LEU A 59 -21.06 9.49 -4.35
N ASN A 60 -20.77 8.40 -3.63
CA ASN A 60 -21.74 7.72 -2.77
C ASN A 60 -22.16 8.60 -1.59
N ASP A 61 -21.20 9.33 -0.99
CA ASP A 61 -21.48 10.26 0.11
C ASP A 61 -22.36 11.43 -0.33
N VAL A 62 -22.13 11.96 -1.54
CA VAL A 62 -22.96 13.02 -2.14
C VAL A 62 -24.38 12.52 -2.41
N ASN A 63 -24.52 11.32 -2.98
CA ASN A 63 -25.84 10.74 -3.27
C ASN A 63 -26.63 10.47 -1.98
N TRP A 64 -25.97 9.93 -0.94
CA TRP A 64 -26.60 9.75 0.36
C TRP A 64 -27.09 11.08 0.96
N ALA A 65 -26.28 12.14 0.88
CA ALA A 65 -26.67 13.46 1.36
C ALA A 65 -27.86 14.06 0.58
N MET A 66 -27.95 13.81 -0.72
CA MET A 66 -29.07 14.22 -1.57
C MET A 66 -30.36 13.45 -1.24
N GLU A 67 -30.27 12.15 -0.99
CA GLU A 67 -31.41 11.32 -0.60
C GLU A 67 -31.99 11.72 0.76
N GLN A 68 -31.15 12.05 1.74
CA GLN A 68 -31.61 12.53 3.05
C GLN A 68 -32.36 13.87 2.94
N LYS A 69 -31.89 14.78 2.08
CA LYS A 69 -32.59 16.05 1.79
C LYS A 69 -33.94 15.82 1.10
N SER A 70 -34.08 14.78 0.29
CA SER A 70 -35.33 14.43 -0.38
C SER A 70 -36.35 13.75 0.55
N LYS A 71 -35.90 13.07 1.61
CA LYS A 71 -36.77 12.38 2.59
C LYS A 71 -37.23 13.27 3.75
N GLY A 72 -36.62 14.44 3.93
CA GLY A 72 -36.98 15.42 4.97
C GLY A 72 -37.96 16.50 4.53
N LYS A 73 -38.66 16.33 3.41
CA LYS A 73 -39.65 17.27 2.86
C LYS A 73 -40.98 16.57 2.67
#